data_AF-A0A7J8A931-F1
#
_entry.id   AF-A0A7J8A931-F1
#
_cell.length_a   1.000
_cell.length_b   1.000
_cell.length_c   1.000
_cell.angle_alpha   90.00
_cell.angle_beta   90.00
_cell.angle_gamma   90.00
#
_symmetry.space_group_name_H-M   'P 1'
#
loop_
_entity.id
_entity.type
_entity.pdbx_description
1 polymer ?
#
loop_
_entity_poly.entity_id
_entity_poly.type
_entity_poly.pdbx_seq_one_letter_code
_entity_poly.pdbx_strand_id
1 'polypeptide(L)'
;MLLTLEQEAKRQILPMPSPERLEKVIESMDALDKVVQEREDALRLLQTGQEKPRPGAWRKDIFGRIIWHKFKQWAIPWHLNKRYNRKRFFAMPYVDQFDRLRLEKHARIQIRKRNLEKKKAKLLQEKFPHLSEAQKSSLA
;
A
#
# COMPACT_ATOMS: atom_id res chain seq x y z
N MET A 1 10.05 -7.19 -27.89
CA MET A 1 9.69 -8.39 -28.68
C MET A 1 8.41 -9.07 -28.15
N LEU A 2 8.33 -9.48 -26.87
CA LEU A 2 7.10 -10.13 -26.38
C LEU A 2 5.88 -9.19 -26.39
N LEU A 3 6.06 -7.93 -25.96
CA LEU A 3 5.00 -6.91 -26.05
C LEU A 3 4.57 -6.60 -27.50
N THR A 4 5.50 -6.63 -28.45
CA THR A 4 5.17 -6.41 -29.87
C THR A 4 4.42 -7.60 -30.45
N LEU A 5 4.75 -8.82 -30.02
CA LEU A 5 4.04 -10.05 -30.40
C LEU A 5 2.62 -10.07 -29.81
N GLU A 6 2.49 -9.70 -28.54
CA GLU A 6 1.18 -9.55 -27.88
C GLU A 6 0.30 -8.53 -28.63
N GLN A 7 0.88 -7.39 -29.01
CA GLN A 7 0.16 -6.36 -29.76
C GLN A 7 -0.25 -6.83 -31.16
N GLU A 8 0.63 -7.57 -31.87
CA GLU A 8 0.30 -8.11 -33.19
C GLU A 8 -0.74 -9.23 -33.09
N ALA A 9 -0.68 -10.09 -32.07
CA ALA A 9 -1.70 -11.11 -31.82
C ALA A 9 -3.08 -10.48 -31.57
N LYS A 10 -3.15 -9.39 -30.80
CA LYS A 10 -4.38 -8.59 -30.61
C LYS A 10 -4.86 -7.99 -31.93
N ARG A 11 -3.96 -7.44 -32.75
CA ARG A 11 -4.28 -6.87 -34.06
C ARG A 11 -4.88 -7.92 -35.01
N GLN A 12 -4.34 -9.12 -35.01
CA GLN A 12 -4.81 -10.25 -35.83
C GLN A 12 -5.97 -11.02 -35.20
N ILE A 13 -6.40 -10.65 -33.98
CA ILE A 13 -7.48 -11.32 -33.22
C ILE A 13 -7.14 -12.81 -33.00
N LEU A 14 -5.86 -13.10 -32.78
CA LEU A 14 -5.36 -14.44 -32.49
C LEU A 14 -4.88 -14.52 -31.03
N PRO A 15 -4.99 -15.70 -30.40
CA PRO A 15 -4.40 -15.91 -29.09
C PRO A 15 -2.86 -15.85 -29.19
N MET A 16 -2.23 -15.22 -28.20
CA MET A 16 -0.78 -15.20 -28.11
C MET A 16 -0.26 -16.63 -27.90
N PRO A 17 0.78 -17.09 -28.62
CA PRO A 17 1.24 -18.47 -28.56
C PRO A 17 1.76 -18.94 -27.19
N SER A 18 2.32 -18.03 -26.38
CA SER A 18 2.88 -18.35 -25.05
C SER A 18 2.96 -17.10 -24.17
N PRO A 19 1.84 -16.70 -23.54
CA PRO A 19 1.78 -15.54 -22.66
C PRO A 19 2.63 -15.70 -21.40
N GLU A 20 2.80 -16.94 -20.91
CA GLU A 20 3.64 -17.26 -19.73
C GLU A 20 5.09 -16.76 -19.86
N ARG A 21 5.62 -16.66 -21.10
CA ARG A 21 6.97 -16.12 -21.31
C ARG A 21 7.06 -14.65 -20.91
N LEU A 22 6.01 -13.87 -21.15
CA LEU A 22 5.97 -12.47 -20.77
C LEU A 22 5.93 -12.35 -19.24
N GLU A 23 5.12 -13.16 -18.57
CA GLU A 23 5.02 -13.20 -17.10
C GLU A 23 6.37 -13.54 -16.46
N LYS A 24 7.03 -14.61 -16.92
CA LYS A 24 8.35 -15.01 -16.41
C LYS A 24 9.43 -13.95 -16.61
N VAL A 25 9.38 -13.24 -17.74
CA VAL A 25 10.32 -12.13 -18.00
C VAL A 25 10.04 -10.96 -17.08
N ILE A 26 8.77 -10.58 -16.86
CA ILE A 26 8.40 -9.52 -15.92
C ILE A 26 8.87 -9.87 -14.51
N GLU A 27 8.57 -11.08 -14.03
CA GLU A 27 9.01 -11.57 -12.72
C GLU A 27 10.53 -11.54 -12.57
N SER A 28 11.26 -11.96 -13.62
CA SER A 28 12.73 -11.93 -13.62
C SER A 28 13.28 -10.50 -13.57
N MET A 29 12.65 -9.55 -14.27
CA MET A 29 13.06 -8.13 -14.24
C MET A 29 12.75 -7.49 -12.88
N ASP A 30 11.60 -7.78 -12.29
CA ASP A 30 11.22 -7.31 -10.95
C ASP A 30 12.17 -7.88 -9.88
N ALA A 31 12.55 -9.15 -10.00
CA ALA A 31 13.52 -9.78 -9.11
C ALA A 31 14.91 -9.13 -9.22
N LEU A 32 15.34 -8.79 -10.43
CA LEU A 32 16.61 -8.09 -10.65
C LEU A 32 16.57 -6.70 -10.01
N ASP A 33 15.51 -5.90 -10.26
CA ASP A 33 15.34 -4.58 -9.67
C ASP A 33 15.32 -4.65 -8.13
N LYS A 34 14.63 -5.64 -7.56
CA LYS A 34 14.63 -5.88 -6.11
C LYS A 34 16.02 -6.13 -5.54
N VAL A 35 16.82 -6.99 -6.16
CA VAL A 35 18.21 -7.26 -5.71
C VAL A 35 19.08 -6.01 -5.78
N VAL A 36 18.89 -5.18 -6.80
CA VAL A 36 19.61 -3.90 -6.91
C VAL A 36 19.20 -2.94 -5.80
N GLN A 37 17.90 -2.80 -5.53
CA GLN A 37 17.36 -1.95 -4.46
C GLN A 37 17.84 -2.41 -3.07
N GLU A 38 17.85 -3.72 -2.80
CA GLU A 38 18.34 -4.26 -1.52
C GLU A 38 19.81 -3.91 -1.27
N ARG A 39 20.66 -4.00 -2.31
CA ARG A 39 22.08 -3.64 -2.22
C ARG A 39 22.27 -2.14 -2.00
N GLU A 40 21.52 -1.30 -2.72
CA GLU A 40 21.56 0.16 -2.55
C GLU A 40 21.09 0.57 -1.14
N ASP A 41 20.01 -0.04 -0.65
CA ASP A 41 19.46 0.25 0.67
C ASP A 41 20.44 -0.13 1.78
N ALA A 42 21.09 -1.30 1.68
CA ALA A 42 22.14 -1.71 2.61
C ALA A 42 23.32 -0.73 2.61
N LEU A 43 23.78 -0.31 1.42
CA LEU A 43 24.86 0.66 1.28
C LEU A 43 24.47 2.02 1.89
N ARG A 44 23.26 2.51 1.61
CA ARG A 44 22.75 3.79 2.10
C ARG A 44 22.63 3.80 3.63
N LEU A 45 22.16 2.70 4.22
CA LEU A 45 22.08 2.54 5.68
C LEU A 45 23.46 2.59 6.33
N LEU A 46 24.46 1.92 5.75
CA LEU A 46 25.83 1.94 6.28
C LEU A 46 26.50 3.32 6.16
N GLN A 47 26.26 4.05 5.07
CA GLN A 47 26.90 5.34 4.82
C GLN A 47 26.20 6.53 5.49
N THR A 48 24.87 6.56 5.48
CA THR A 48 24.07 7.72 5.92
C THR A 48 23.11 7.42 7.06
N GLY A 49 22.85 6.15 7.36
CA GLY A 49 21.82 5.73 8.31
C GLY A 49 20.39 6.02 7.86
N GLN A 50 20.16 6.46 6.63
CA GLN A 50 18.81 6.82 6.15
C GLN A 50 18.08 5.63 5.52
N GLU A 51 16.91 5.30 6.07
CA GLU A 51 16.08 4.19 5.58
C GLU A 51 15.51 4.43 4.18
N LYS A 52 15.21 5.67 3.79
CA LYS A 52 14.52 5.97 2.53
C LYS A 52 15.44 6.74 1.56
N PRO A 53 15.47 6.40 0.26
CA PRO A 53 16.29 7.14 -0.71
C PRO A 53 15.74 8.55 -0.93
N ARG A 54 14.42 8.68 -0.89
CA ARG A 54 13.73 9.96 -1.10
C ARG A 54 13.35 10.62 0.21
N PRO A 55 13.84 11.84 0.47
CA PRO A 55 13.44 12.61 1.64
C PRO A 55 11.93 12.87 1.71
N GLY A 56 11.42 12.87 2.92
CA GLY A 56 10.04 13.21 3.21
C GLY A 56 9.83 13.44 4.69
N ALA A 57 8.65 13.96 5.02
CA ALA A 57 8.27 14.21 6.41
C ALA A 57 6.79 13.92 6.63
N TRP A 58 6.44 13.51 7.84
CA TRP A 58 5.06 13.43 8.29
C TRP A 58 4.50 14.84 8.46
N ARG A 59 3.37 15.12 7.79
CA ARG A 59 2.68 16.40 7.86
C ARG A 59 1.18 16.19 8.00
N LYS A 60 0.50 17.18 8.59
CA LYS A 60 -0.95 17.26 8.56
C LYS A 60 -1.39 17.94 7.27
N ASP A 61 -2.36 17.35 6.58
CA ASP A 61 -3.03 18.00 5.47
C ASP A 61 -4.08 19.00 5.97
N ILE A 62 -4.65 19.79 5.06
CA ILE A 62 -5.75 20.72 5.35
C ILE A 62 -6.93 20.00 6.01
N PHE A 63 -7.12 18.71 5.67
CA PHE A 63 -8.16 17.84 6.21
C PHE A 63 -7.79 17.13 7.53
N GLY A 64 -6.72 17.52 8.23
CA GLY A 64 -6.35 16.94 9.53
C GLY A 64 -5.67 15.57 9.47
N ARG A 65 -5.54 14.99 8.27
CA ARG A 65 -4.95 13.66 8.06
C ARG A 65 -3.43 13.73 8.12
N ILE A 66 -2.81 12.75 8.76
CA ILE A 66 -1.35 12.57 8.75
C ILE A 66 -0.95 11.90 7.43
N ILE A 67 -0.11 12.57 6.65
CA ILE A 67 0.36 12.11 5.33
C ILE A 67 1.87 12.18 5.28
N TRP A 68 2.49 11.18 4.64
CA TRP A 68 3.91 11.23 4.29
C TRP A 68 4.14 12.16 3.08
N HIS A 69 4.62 13.37 3.33
CA HIS A 69 4.90 14.34 2.29
C HIS A 69 6.29 14.09 1.67
N LYS A 70 6.32 13.54 0.46
CA LYS A 70 7.54 13.33 -0.33
C LYS A 70 8.08 14.66 -0.86
N PHE A 71 9.33 15.01 -0.54
CA PHE A 71 9.92 16.25 -1.04
C PHE A 71 10.16 16.21 -2.55
N LYS A 72 10.13 17.40 -3.16
CA LYS A 72 10.48 17.61 -4.57
C LYS A 72 11.75 18.45 -4.60
N GLN A 73 12.58 18.22 -5.60
CA GLN A 73 13.74 19.05 -5.86
C GLN A 73 13.28 20.39 -6.44
N TRP A 74 13.89 21.47 -5.98
CA TRP A 74 13.58 22.84 -6.37
C TRP A 74 14.89 23.64 -6.46
N ALA A 75 14.99 24.54 -7.43
CA ALA A 75 16.16 25.40 -7.59
C ALA A 75 16.23 26.54 -6.55
N ILE A 76 15.10 26.90 -5.95
CA ILE A 76 14.96 28.04 -5.03
C ILE A 76 14.49 27.53 -3.66
N PRO A 77 14.94 28.13 -2.54
CA PRO A 77 14.42 27.84 -1.20
C PRO A 77 12.89 27.96 -1.10
N TRP A 78 12.32 27.21 -0.15
CA TRP A 78 10.87 27.05 -0.01
C TRP A 78 10.12 28.35 0.26
N HIS A 79 10.71 29.27 1.03
CA HIS A 79 10.07 30.53 1.45
C HIS A 79 9.90 31.53 0.30
N LEU A 80 10.71 31.45 -0.76
CA LEU A 80 10.56 32.26 -1.98
C LEU A 80 9.60 31.62 -2.99
N ASN A 81 9.32 30.33 -2.85
CA ASN A 81 8.52 29.59 -3.80
C ASN A 81 7.02 29.84 -3.62
N LYS A 82 6.46 30.72 -4.46
CA LYS A 82 5.03 31.05 -4.47
C LYS A 82 4.12 29.83 -4.57
N ARG A 83 4.51 28.78 -5.33
CA ARG A 83 3.70 27.55 -5.48
C ARG A 83 3.73 26.71 -4.20
N TYR A 84 4.86 26.65 -3.52
CA TYR A 84 4.98 25.92 -2.26
C TYR A 84 4.23 26.62 -1.13
N ASN A 85 4.37 27.94 -0.99
CA ASN A 85 3.74 28.71 0.08
C ASN A 85 2.20 28.72 0.02
N ARG A 86 1.60 28.51 -1.17
CA ARG A 86 0.14 28.32 -1.30
C ARG A 86 -0.36 27.01 -0.68
N LYS A 87 0.51 26.01 -0.50
CA LYS A 87 0.13 24.74 0.14
C LYS A 87 0.09 24.92 1.65
N ARG A 88 -1.02 24.49 2.25
CA ARG A 88 -1.22 24.52 3.69
C ARG A 88 -0.96 23.14 4.27
N PHE A 89 -0.10 23.07 5.27
CA PHE A 89 0.26 21.84 6.00
C PHE A 89 -0.24 21.87 7.45
N PHE A 90 -1.39 22.49 7.65
CA PHE A 90 -2.08 22.58 8.93
C PHE A 90 -3.58 22.45 8.70
N ALA A 91 -4.25 21.83 9.67
CA ALA A 91 -5.70 21.77 9.71
C ALA A 91 -6.22 22.84 10.66
N MET A 92 -7.40 23.37 10.34
CA MET A 92 -8.10 24.31 11.20
C MET A 92 -9.04 23.57 12.18
N PRO A 93 -9.38 24.14 13.35
CA PRO A 93 -10.17 23.47 14.38
C PRO A 93 -11.55 22.95 13.91
N TYR A 94 -12.15 23.59 12.91
CA TYR A 94 -13.44 23.14 12.36
C TYR A 94 -13.36 21.75 11.68
N VAL A 95 -12.16 21.23 11.42
CA VAL A 95 -11.94 19.91 10.82
C VAL A 95 -12.08 18.79 11.86
N ASP A 96 -11.92 19.10 13.15
CA ASP A 96 -11.89 18.10 14.22
C ASP A 96 -13.18 17.28 14.31
N GLN A 97 -14.34 17.91 14.05
CA GLN A 97 -15.62 17.22 13.99
C GLN A 97 -15.65 16.16 12.89
N PHE A 98 -15.09 16.46 11.71
CA PHE A 98 -15.02 15.52 10.60
C PHE A 98 -14.03 14.39 10.86
N ASP A 99 -12.91 14.69 11.52
CA ASP A 99 -11.96 13.67 11.94
C ASP A 99 -12.59 12.70 12.95
N ARG A 100 -13.37 13.21 13.92
CA ARG A 100 -14.15 12.38 14.85
C ARG A 100 -15.15 11.48 14.12
N LEU A 101 -15.97 12.05 13.23
CA LEU A 101 -16.96 11.29 12.46
C LEU A 101 -16.31 10.19 11.61
N ARG A 102 -15.13 10.47 11.05
CA ARG A 102 -14.34 9.47 10.31
C ARG A 102 -13.87 8.32 11.22
N LEU A 103 -13.37 8.63 12.42
CA LEU A 103 -12.95 7.62 13.40
C LEU A 103 -14.13 6.75 13.84
N GLU A 104 -15.27 7.36 14.16
CA GLU A 104 -16.50 6.63 14.52
C GLU A 104 -16.97 5.72 13.39
N LYS A 105 -16.93 6.19 12.14
CA LYS A 105 -17.27 5.39 10.96
C LYS A 105 -16.33 4.19 10.82
N HIS A 106 -15.02 4.39 10.97
CA HIS A 106 -14.04 3.30 10.90
C HIS A 106 -14.29 2.27 12.02
N ALA A 107 -14.54 2.71 13.25
CA ALA A 107 -14.87 1.82 14.37
C ALA A 107 -16.13 0.98 14.10
N ARG A 108 -17.20 1.58 13.56
CA ARG A 108 -18.42 0.85 13.17
C ARG A 108 -18.15 -0.22 12.11
N ILE A 109 -17.33 0.09 11.09
CA ILE A 109 -16.95 -0.87 10.05
C ILE A 109 -16.17 -2.04 10.66
N GLN A 110 -15.19 -1.75 11.53
CA GLN A 110 -14.39 -2.78 12.21
C GLN A 110 -15.26 -3.70 13.09
N ILE A 111 -16.21 -3.13 13.84
CA ILE A 111 -17.15 -3.90 14.67
C ILE A 111 -18.02 -4.81 13.80
N ARG A 112 -18.57 -4.30 12.70
CA ARG A 112 -19.38 -5.11 11.76
C ARG A 112 -18.57 -6.26 11.17
N LYS A 113 -17.33 -6.01 10.76
CA LYS A 113 -16.42 -7.04 10.23
C LYS A 113 -16.17 -8.15 11.26
N ARG A 114 -15.79 -7.79 12.49
CA ARG A 114 -15.56 -8.75 13.58
C ARG A 114 -16.80 -9.57 13.92
N ASN A 115 -17.97 -8.92 13.96
CA ASN A 115 -19.23 -9.62 14.23
C ASN A 115 -19.58 -10.61 13.10
N LEU A 116 -19.33 -10.24 11.85
CA LEU A 116 -19.52 -11.12 10.71
C LEU A 116 -18.57 -12.32 10.75
N GLU A 117 -17.29 -12.11 11.08
CA GLU A 117 -16.30 -13.18 11.27
C GLU A 117 -16.74 -14.15 12.38
N LYS A 118 -17.18 -13.63 13.53
CA LYS A 118 -17.73 -14.46 14.62
C LYS A 118 -18.95 -15.27 14.19
N LYS A 119 -19.88 -14.65 13.45
CA LYS A 119 -21.07 -15.35 12.92
C LYS A 119 -20.68 -16.44 11.93
N LYS A 120 -19.74 -16.18 11.03
CA LYS A 120 -19.23 -17.18 10.08
C LYS A 120 -18.53 -18.32 10.80
N ALA A 121 -17.72 -18.05 11.81
CA ALA A 121 -17.05 -19.07 12.62
C ALA A 121 -18.07 -19.95 13.36
N LYS A 122 -19.11 -19.35 13.95
CA LYS A 122 -20.19 -20.10 14.60
C LYS A 122 -20.93 -21.00 13.61
N LEU A 123 -21.31 -20.47 12.44
CA LEU A 123 -21.98 -21.24 11.39
C LEU A 123 -21.08 -22.38 10.84
N LEU A 124 -19.77 -22.15 10.76
CA LEU A 124 -18.81 -23.18 10.36
C LEU A 124 -18.72 -24.31 11.41
N GLN A 125 -18.71 -23.97 12.70
CA GLN A 125 -18.73 -24.95 13.79
C GLN A 125 -20.04 -25.77 13.80
N GLU A 126 -21.18 -25.14 13.51
CA GLU A 126 -22.47 -25.84 13.39
C GLU A 126 -22.49 -26.83 12.22
N LYS A 127 -21.91 -26.47 11.06
CA LYS A 127 -21.85 -27.34 9.88
C LYS A 127 -20.80 -28.45 9.99
N PHE A 128 -19.68 -28.16 10.64
CA PHE A 128 -18.54 -29.05 10.76
C PHE A 128 -18.13 -29.21 12.24
N PRO A 129 -18.90 -29.97 13.03
CA PRO A 129 -18.69 -30.08 14.47
C PRO A 129 -17.34 -30.70 14.86
N HIS A 130 -16.76 -31.55 14.00
CA HIS A 130 -15.41 -32.13 14.19
C HIS A 130 -14.28 -31.07 14.22
N LEU A 131 -14.48 -29.90 13.58
CA LEU A 131 -13.50 -28.80 13.66
C LEU A 131 -13.39 -28.22 15.07
N SER A 132 -14.43 -28.36 15.90
CA SER A 132 -14.42 -27.90 17.28
C SER A 132 -13.60 -28.81 18.21
N GLU A 133 -13.47 -30.09 17.88
CA GLU A 133 -12.68 -31.08 18.63
C GLU A 133 -11.18 -30.94 18.34
N ALA A 134 -10.83 -30.65 17.09
CA ALA A 134 -9.46 -30.34 16.67
C ALA A 134 -8.92 -29.06 17.34
N GLN A 135 -9.75 -28.03 17.53
CA GLN A 135 -9.34 -26.82 18.26
C GLN A 135 -9.14 -27.06 19.77
N LYS A 136 -9.94 -27.93 20.39
CA LYS A 136 -9.82 -28.26 21.83
C LYS A 136 -8.60 -29.13 22.12
N SER A 137 -8.23 -30.05 21.22
CA SER A 137 -7.05 -30.90 21.36
C SER A 137 -5.73 -30.15 21.12
N SER A 138 -5.72 -29.08 20.32
CA SER A 138 -4.53 -28.23 20.14
C SER A 138 -4.25 -27.24 21.29
N LEU A 139 -5.20 -27.09 22.22
CA LEU A 139 -5.12 -26.18 23.38
C LEU A 139 -4.81 -26.90 24.71
N ALA A 140 -4.77 -28.23 24.70
CA ALA A 140 -4.36 -29.09 25.82
C ALA A 140 -2.91 -29.54 25.62
#